data_AF-A0A5R9E0X1-F1
#
_entry.id   AF-A0A5R9E0X1-F1
#
_cell.length_a   1.000
_cell.length_b   1.000
_cell.length_c   1.000
_cell.angle_alpha   90.00
_cell.angle_beta   90.00
_cell.angle_gamma   90.00
#
_symmetry.space_group_name_H-M   'P 1'
#
loop_
_entity.id
_entity.type
_entity.pdbx_description
1 polymer ?
#
loop_
_entity_poly.entity_id
_entity_poly.type
_entity_poly.pdbx_seq_one_letter_code
_entity_poly.pdbx_strand_id
1 'polypeptide(L)'
;MSATAVMTSRERAAAQAYVRLLGAVRAALTEPPGAEAPPPPVLLSAPMAEADEALAAAGLVGNEMALFGLVTGLHRRSPSEPSNPSNPSNPSDPAAHRGPRPARVTPRGAGA
;
A
#
# COMPACT_ATOMS: atom_id res chain seq x y z
N MET A 1 -5.34 -24.28 -2.01
CA MET A 1 -3.87 -24.35 -1.85
C MET A 1 -3.26 -23.30 -2.77
N SER A 2 -3.11 -22.05 -2.32
CA SER A 2 -2.54 -20.98 -3.16
C SER A 2 -1.05 -20.91 -2.92
N ALA A 3 -0.29 -21.71 -3.67
CA ALA A 3 1.15 -21.51 -3.78
C ALA A 3 1.36 -20.12 -4.39
N THR A 4 1.85 -19.17 -3.59
CA THR A 4 2.26 -17.85 -4.08
C THR A 4 3.48 -18.04 -4.95
N ALA A 5 3.28 -18.25 -6.25
CA ALA A 5 4.36 -18.26 -7.22
C ALA A 5 5.12 -16.93 -7.09
N VAL A 6 6.42 -17.04 -6.81
CA VAL A 6 7.29 -15.87 -6.70
C VAL A 6 7.45 -15.28 -8.09
N MET A 7 6.90 -14.08 -8.31
CA MET A 7 7.10 -13.33 -9.56
C MET A 7 8.59 -13.25 -9.90
N THR A 8 8.92 -13.56 -11.14
CA THR A 8 10.26 -13.40 -11.70
C THR A 8 10.68 -11.92 -11.70
N SER A 9 11.97 -11.66 -11.86
CA SER A 9 12.48 -10.28 -11.93
C SER A 9 11.92 -9.52 -13.14
N ARG A 10 11.73 -10.19 -14.28
CA ARG A 10 11.18 -9.57 -15.50
C ARG A 10 9.70 -9.24 -15.35
N GLU A 11 8.92 -10.15 -14.78
CA GLU A 11 7.51 -9.89 -14.47
C GLU A 11 7.33 -8.76 -13.45
N ARG A 12 8.19 -8.68 -12.43
CA ARG A 12 8.19 -7.57 -11.48
C ARG A 12 8.51 -6.24 -12.16
N ALA A 13 9.52 -6.21 -13.02
CA ALA A 13 9.89 -5.02 -13.77
C ALA A 13 8.74 -4.56 -14.69
N ALA A 14 8.09 -5.48 -15.41
CA ALA A 14 6.93 -5.18 -16.25
C ALA A 14 5.76 -4.59 -15.45
N ALA A 15 5.40 -5.22 -14.33
CA ALA A 15 4.33 -4.73 -13.46
C ALA A 15 4.66 -3.34 -12.86
N GLN A 16 5.92 -3.10 -12.49
CA GLN A 16 6.38 -1.81 -11.97
C GLN A 16 6.38 -0.72 -13.05
N ALA A 17 6.85 -1.02 -14.26
CA ALA A 17 6.85 -0.09 -15.38
C ALA A 17 5.41 0.33 -15.74
N TYR A 18 4.47 -0.61 -15.77
CA TYR A 18 3.05 -0.32 -15.98
C TYR A 18 2.46 0.62 -14.90
N VAL A 19 2.72 0.34 -13.62
CA VAL A 19 2.24 1.21 -12.52
C VAL A 19 2.85 2.61 -12.60
N ARG A 20 4.15 2.70 -12.96
CA ARG A 20 4.83 3.98 -13.16
C ARG A 20 4.22 4.76 -14.32
N LEU A 21 3.94 4.10 -15.44
CA LEU A 21 3.27 4.71 -16.58
C LEU A 21 1.90 5.26 -16.18
N LEU A 22 1.08 4.49 -15.45
CA LEU A 22 -0.20 4.99 -14.93
C LEU A 22 -0.03 6.20 -14.01
N GLY A 23 1.00 6.21 -13.16
CA GLY A 23 1.34 7.37 -12.34
C GLY A 23 1.67 8.61 -13.16
N ALA A 24 2.50 8.45 -14.20
CA ALA A 24 2.87 9.52 -15.12
C ALA A 24 1.65 10.06 -15.89
N VAL A 25 0.77 9.18 -16.37
CA VAL A 25 -0.48 9.57 -17.04
C VAL A 25 -1.38 10.36 -16.08
N ARG A 26 -1.52 9.93 -14.82
CA ARG A 26 -2.31 10.67 -13.83
C ARG A 26 -1.73 12.05 -13.55
N ALA A 27 -0.40 12.16 -13.41
CA ALA A 27 0.27 13.44 -13.21
C ALA A 27 0.05 14.37 -14.40
N ALA A 28 0.29 13.88 -15.62
CA ALA A 28 0.13 14.65 -16.85
C ALA A 28 -1.31 15.14 -17.11
N LEU A 29 -2.32 14.45 -16.56
CA LEU A 29 -3.73 14.84 -16.67
C LEU A 29 -4.23 15.72 -15.52
N THR A 30 -3.60 15.64 -14.35
CA THR A 30 -4.06 16.33 -13.13
C THR A 30 -3.34 17.66 -12.92
N GLU A 31 -2.08 17.77 -13.34
CA GLU A 31 -1.33 19.01 -13.20
C GLU A 31 -1.85 20.05 -14.21
N PRO A 32 -2.30 21.23 -13.76
CA PRO A 32 -2.58 22.33 -14.65
C PRO A 32 -1.32 22.59 -15.47
N PRO A 33 -1.39 22.68 -16.81
CA PRO A 33 -0.22 23.00 -17.61
C PRO A 33 0.27 24.39 -17.21
N GLY A 34 1.31 24.42 -16.37
CA GLY A 34 2.07 25.64 -16.12
C GLY A 34 2.74 26.06 -17.42
N ALA A 35 2.99 27.36 -17.59
CA ALA A 35 3.58 27.90 -18.82
C ALA A 35 4.94 27.27 -19.21
N GLU A 36 5.62 26.61 -18.27
CA GLU A 36 6.91 25.94 -18.47
C GLU A 36 6.85 24.40 -18.43
N ALA A 37 5.67 23.80 -18.21
CA ALA A 37 5.55 22.34 -18.15
C ALA A 37 5.63 21.73 -19.58
N PRO A 38 6.45 20.70 -19.81
CA PRO A 38 6.45 19.98 -21.08
C PRO A 38 5.06 19.38 -21.36
N PRO A 39 4.62 19.33 -22.62
CA PRO A 39 3.30 18.80 -22.94
C PRO A 39 3.24 17.29 -22.67
N PRO A 40 2.05 16.72 -22.38
CA PRO A 40 1.88 15.30 -22.03
C PRO A 40 2.57 14.30 -22.97
N PRO A 41 2.55 14.44 -24.31
CA PRO A 41 3.26 13.51 -25.19
C PRO A 41 4.77 13.44 -24.93
N VAL A 42 5.39 14.57 -24.55
CA VAL A 42 6.82 14.62 -24.20
C VAL A 42 7.05 13.92 -22.87
N LEU A 43 6.22 14.21 -21.86
CA LEU A 43 6.31 13.60 -20.53
C LEU A 43 6.10 12.08 -20.54
N LEU A 44 5.23 11.58 -21.44
CA LEU A 44 4.84 10.18 -21.48
C LEU A 44 5.73 9.31 -22.37
N SER A 45 6.55 9.90 -23.24
CA SER A 45 7.42 9.17 -24.17
C SER A 45 8.32 8.13 -23.49
N ALA A 46 9.06 8.54 -22.45
CA ALA A 46 9.95 7.67 -21.70
C ALA A 46 9.24 6.55 -20.93
N PRO A 47 8.21 6.82 -20.09
CA PRO A 47 7.53 5.74 -19.36
C PRO A 47 6.74 4.79 -20.29
N MET A 48 6.30 5.24 -21.47
CA MET A 48 5.72 4.35 -22.48
C MET A 48 6.76 3.39 -23.05
N ALA A 49 7.92 3.91 -23.48
CA ALA A 49 9.00 3.07 -24.00
C ALA A 49 9.51 2.05 -22.96
N GLU A 50 9.63 2.46 -21.70
CA GLU A 50 10.02 1.56 -20.60
C GLU A 50 8.98 0.45 -20.37
N ALA A 51 7.69 0.78 -20.42
CA ALA A 51 6.63 -0.22 -20.28
C ALA A 51 6.65 -1.22 -21.45
N ASP A 52 6.80 -0.74 -22.69
CA ASP A 52 6.86 -1.59 -23.89
C ASP A 52 8.04 -2.57 -23.82
N GLU A 53 9.24 -2.08 -23.47
CA GLU A 53 10.43 -2.92 -23.33
C GLU A 53 10.26 -3.97 -22.22
N ALA A 54 9.75 -3.56 -21.06
CA ALA A 54 9.57 -4.46 -19.94
C ALA A 54 8.51 -5.54 -20.22
N LEU A 55 7.42 -5.18 -20.91
CA LEU A 55 6.39 -6.12 -21.34
C LEU A 55 6.93 -7.11 -22.38
N ALA A 56 7.74 -6.64 -23.34
CA ALA A 56 8.40 -7.50 -24.31
C ALA A 56 9.38 -8.49 -23.63
N ALA A 57 10.21 -7.99 -22.70
CA ALA A 57 11.16 -8.81 -21.96
C ALA A 57 10.50 -9.88 -21.08
N ALA A 58 9.30 -9.59 -20.57
CA ALA A 58 8.50 -10.52 -19.78
C ALA A 58 7.61 -11.46 -20.63
N GLY A 59 7.53 -11.26 -21.95
CA GLY A 59 6.63 -12.03 -22.83
C GLY A 59 5.14 -11.73 -22.59
N LEU A 60 4.82 -10.51 -22.13
CA LEU A 60 3.47 -10.09 -21.75
C LEU A 60 2.78 -9.21 -22.80
N VAL A 61 3.42 -8.94 -23.95
CA VAL A 61 2.84 -8.16 -25.03
C VAL A 61 1.55 -8.83 -25.52
N GLY A 62 0.42 -8.13 -25.41
CA GLY A 62 -0.90 -8.65 -25.76
C GLY A 62 -1.50 -9.67 -24.77
N ASN A 63 -0.97 -9.75 -23.54
CA ASN A 63 -1.52 -10.60 -22.48
C ASN A 63 -1.83 -9.79 -21.22
N GLU A 64 -2.90 -9.00 -21.31
CA GLU A 64 -3.35 -8.10 -20.25
C GLU A 64 -3.82 -8.87 -19.02
N MET A 65 -4.42 -10.05 -19.19
CA MET A 65 -4.87 -10.89 -18.09
C MET A 65 -3.69 -11.29 -17.18
N ALA A 66 -2.58 -11.75 -17.77
CA ALA A 66 -1.38 -12.07 -17.02
C ALA A 66 -0.77 -10.84 -16.35
N LEU A 67 -0.68 -9.72 -17.07
CA LEU A 67 -0.21 -8.44 -16.52
C LEU A 67 -1.03 -8.00 -15.30
N PHE A 68 -2.37 -8.03 -15.37
CA PHE A 68 -3.23 -7.60 -14.27
C PHE A 68 -3.13 -8.53 -13.05
N GLY A 69 -2.92 -9.84 -13.27
CA GLY A 69 -2.59 -10.78 -12.20
C GLY A 69 -1.29 -10.38 -11.47
N LEU A 70 -0.26 -10.03 -12.22
CA LEU A 70 1.04 -9.58 -11.68
C LEU A 70 0.91 -8.25 -10.92
N VAL A 71 0.20 -7.27 -11.47
CA VAL A 71 -0.04 -5.98 -10.82
C VAL A 71 -0.83 -6.14 -9.52
N THR A 72 -1.83 -7.02 -9.49
CA THR A 72 -2.59 -7.34 -8.27
C THR A 72 -1.70 -8.01 -7.22
N GLY A 73 -0.86 -8.96 -7.65
CA GLY A 73 0.14 -9.60 -6.79
C GLY A 73 1.18 -8.61 -6.23
N LEU A 74 1.57 -7.60 -7.02
CA LEU A 74 2.48 -6.54 -6.60
C LEU A 74 1.88 -5.69 -5.46
N HIS A 75 0.62 -5.26 -5.58
CA HIS A 75 -0.08 -4.49 -4.54
C HIS A 75 -0.32 -5.29 -3.27
N ARG A 76 -0.58 -6.60 -3.39
CA ARG A 76 -0.76 -7.50 -2.23
C ARG A 76 0.52 -7.64 -1.41
N ARG A 77 1.69 -7.49 -2.03
CA ARG A 77 3.00 -7.54 -1.35
C ARG A 77 3.34 -6.23 -0.62
N SER A 78 2.45 -5.24 -0.66
CA SER A 78 2.56 -3.99 0.10
C SER A 78 1.66 -3.95 1.35
N PRO A 79 1.87 -4.77 2.39
CA PRO A 79 1.36 -4.47 3.73
C PRO A 79 2.51 -3.98 4.60
N SER A 80 2.73 -2.66 4.64
CA SER A 80 3.54 -2.04 5.67
C SER A 80 2.80 -0.83 6.26
N GLU A 81 1.71 -1.11 6.96
CA GLU A 81 1.44 -0.43 8.22
C GLU A 81 1.36 -1.51 9.31
N PRO A 82 2.44 -1.76 10.06
CA PRO A 82 2.27 -2.37 11.37
C PRO A 82 1.45 -1.39 12.20
N SER A 83 0.27 -1.82 12.67
CA SER A 83 -0.49 -1.08 13.68
C SER A 83 0.45 -0.75 14.83
N ASN A 84 0.84 0.52 14.93
CA ASN A 84 1.68 1.01 15.99
C ASN A 84 0.80 1.12 17.26
N PRO A 85 0.98 0.27 18.28
CA PRO A 85 0.21 0.38 19.53
C PRO A 85 0.56 1.64 20.33
N SER A 86 1.48 2.48 19.84
CA SER A 86 1.90 3.73 20.48
C SER A 86 1.30 5.00 19.85
N ASN A 87 0.22 4.90 19.05
CA ASN A 87 -0.56 6.09 18.67
C ASN A 87 -1.69 6.32 19.69
N PRO A 88 -1.52 7.24 20.68
CA PRO A 88 -2.58 7.56 21.65
C PRO A 88 -3.77 8.32 21.05
N SER A 89 -3.79 8.57 19.74
CA SER A 89 -4.86 9.33 19.07
C SER A 89 -5.98 8.46 18.48
N ASN A 90 -6.08 7.17 18.83
CA ASN A 90 -7.30 6.40 18.57
C ASN A 90 -8.22 6.44 19.82
N PRO A 91 -9.28 7.26 19.87
CA PRO A 91 -10.17 7.34 21.03
C PRO A 91 -11.14 6.15 21.15
N SER A 92 -10.83 5.00 20.56
CA SER A 92 -11.71 3.82 20.57
C SER A 92 -10.96 2.58 21.02
N ASP A 93 -10.70 2.49 22.32
CA ASP A 93 -10.66 1.20 23.03
C ASP A 93 -11.01 1.38 24.53
N PRO A 94 -12.05 0.71 25.06
CA PRO A 94 -12.59 0.93 26.42
C PRO A 94 -11.77 0.26 27.55
N ALA A 95 -10.45 0.18 27.44
CA ALA A 95 -9.58 -0.55 28.38
C ALA A 95 -9.19 0.25 29.65
N ALA A 96 -9.91 1.32 30.00
CA ALA A 96 -9.53 2.25 31.08
C ALA A 96 -10.47 2.25 32.31
N HIS A 97 -11.16 1.14 32.61
CA HIS A 97 -11.94 1.01 33.85
C HIS A 97 -11.43 -0.14 34.73
N ARG A 98 -10.16 -0.05 35.15
CA ARG A 98 -9.71 -0.76 36.35
C ARG A 98 -9.68 0.23 37.52
N GLY A 99 -10.85 0.42 38.12
CA GLY A 99 -11.02 1.25 39.31
C GLY A 99 -10.22 0.73 40.51
N PRO A 100 -9.98 1.56 41.54
CA PRO A 100 -9.15 1.21 42.68
C PRO A 100 -9.81 0.12 43.54
N ARG A 101 -9.01 -0.85 44.00
CA ARG A 101 -9.44 -1.86 44.98
C ARG A 101 -9.84 -1.18 46.30
N PRO A 102 -11.02 -1.45 46.88
CA PRO A 102 -11.38 -0.90 48.18
C PRO A 102 -10.58 -1.55 49.32
N ALA A 103 -10.20 -0.72 50.29
CA ALA A 103 -9.45 -1.06 51.48
C ALA A 103 -10.24 -2.02 52.40
N ARG A 104 -9.53 -2.99 52.96
CA ARG A 104 -10.07 -3.99 53.90
C ARG A 104 -10.34 -3.32 55.25
N VAL A 105 -11.60 -3.04 55.54
CA VAL A 105 -12.05 -2.60 56.87
C VAL A 105 -11.88 -3.76 57.86
N THR A 106 -11.10 -3.53 58.91
CA THR A 106 -11.05 -4.39 60.10
C THR A 106 -12.15 -3.93 61.07
N PRO A 107 -12.98 -4.83 61.61
CA PRO A 107 -13.87 -4.47 62.70
C PRO A 107 -13.07 -4.42 64.02
N ARG A 108 -12.96 -3.21 64.58
CA ARG A 108 -12.56 -2.96 65.97
C ARG A 108 -13.84 -3.06 66.82
N GLY A 109 -13.83 -3.98 67.79
CA GLY A 109 -15.04 -4.54 68.41
C GLY A 109 -15.70 -3.73 69.51
N ALA A 110 -16.70 -4.33 70.15
CA ALA A 110 -16.92 -4.35 71.61
C ALA A 110 -18.33 -4.87 71.95
N GLY A 111 -18.43 -5.64 73.05
CA GLY A 111 -19.58 -5.56 73.95
C GLY A 111 -20.45 -6.82 74.10
N ALA A 112 -20.16 -7.59 75.14
CA ALA A 112 -21.17 -8.02 76.10
C ALA A 112 -20.78 -7.42 77.45
#